data_AF-A0A1E8FUM3-F1
#
_entry.id   AF-A0A1E8FUM3-F1
#
_cell.length_a   1.000
_cell.length_b   1.000
_cell.length_c   1.000
_cell.angle_alpha   90.00
_cell.angle_beta   90.00
_cell.angle_gamma   90.00
#
_symmetry.space_group_name_H-M   'P 1'
#
loop_
_entity.id
_entity.type
_entity.pdbx_description
1 polymer ?
#
loop_
_entity_poly.entity_id
_entity_poly.type
_entity_poly.pdbx_seq_one_letter_code
_entity_poly.pdbx_strand_id
1 'polypeptide(L)'
;MPEQTLNKVDFWFDPICPYAWVTSRWIGEVEAVRDIETTWNVMSLSVLNDGRDLPADYRTMMDDSWGPVRVIIAAQELHGREFIKPLYDAMGEQFHHEGNKDRADVIAKALASTGLPAELARFADSDEYDSQLRASHEAGISLVGQDVGTPVVSVNGTAFFGPVLTRIPRGEEAGRIWDASVTLAGFPYFFELKRSRTEDPAFG
;
A
#
# COMPACT_ATOMS: atom_id res chain seq x y z
N MET A 1 -5.25 11.72 -32.96
CA MET A 1 -5.37 11.49 -31.51
C MET A 1 -3.95 11.29 -31.01
N PRO A 2 -3.48 11.99 -29.98
CA PRO A 2 -2.20 11.63 -29.39
C PRO A 2 -2.30 10.18 -28.92
N GLU A 3 -1.25 9.42 -29.19
CA GLU A 3 -1.09 8.02 -28.82
C GLU A 3 -1.40 7.90 -27.32
N GLN A 4 -2.42 7.12 -26.95
CA GLN A 4 -2.66 6.82 -25.54
C GLN A 4 -1.52 5.92 -25.08
N THR A 5 -0.52 6.52 -24.46
CA THR A 5 0.53 5.79 -23.75
C THR A 5 -0.08 5.25 -22.46
N LEU A 6 -0.17 3.93 -22.36
CA LEU A 6 -0.43 3.22 -21.11
C LEU A 6 0.46 3.78 -20.01
N ASN A 7 -0.13 4.35 -18.95
CA ASN A 7 0.65 4.85 -17.82
C ASN A 7 0.99 3.71 -16.87
N LYS A 8 2.20 3.72 -16.34
CA LYS A 8 2.65 2.74 -15.34
C LYS A 8 2.53 3.31 -13.94
N VAL A 9 2.04 2.50 -13.03
CA VAL A 9 1.90 2.82 -11.61
C VAL A 9 2.65 1.80 -10.79
N ASP A 10 3.54 2.24 -9.90
CA ASP A 10 4.05 1.40 -8.83
C ASP A 10 3.46 1.88 -7.51
N PHE A 11 2.79 0.99 -6.79
CA PHE A 11 2.11 1.32 -5.53
C PHE A 11 2.70 0.51 -4.38
N TRP A 12 3.28 1.21 -3.40
CA TRP A 12 3.73 0.58 -2.16
C TRP A 12 2.71 0.78 -1.04
N PHE A 13 2.38 -0.32 -0.37
CA PHE A 13 1.38 -0.35 0.69
C PHE A 13 1.82 -1.17 1.90
N ASP A 14 1.28 -0.81 3.06
CA ASP A 14 1.19 -1.69 4.22
C ASP A 14 -0.31 -1.95 4.46
N PRO A 15 -0.76 -3.23 4.56
CA PRO A 15 -2.18 -3.56 4.73
C PRO A 15 -2.81 -2.98 6.00
N ILE A 16 -2.03 -2.56 7.00
CA ILE A 16 -2.58 -1.91 8.20
C ILE A 16 -2.77 -0.40 8.02
N CYS A 17 -2.28 0.19 6.92
CA CYS A 17 -2.37 1.64 6.72
C CYS A 17 -3.72 2.05 6.09
N PRO A 18 -4.55 2.83 6.81
CA PRO A 18 -5.85 3.25 6.29
C PRO A 18 -5.75 4.25 5.13
N TYR A 19 -4.65 5.01 5.04
CA TYR A 19 -4.42 5.92 3.91
C TYR A 19 -4.00 5.17 2.65
N ALA A 20 -3.14 4.15 2.80
CA ALA A 20 -2.79 3.28 1.68
C ALA A 20 -4.02 2.53 1.17
N TRP A 21 -4.92 2.11 2.06
CA TRP A 21 -6.20 1.50 1.67
C TRP A 21 -7.02 2.41 0.77
N VAL A 22 -7.34 3.63 1.24
CA VAL A 22 -8.15 4.58 0.45
C VAL A 22 -7.51 4.89 -0.89
N THR A 23 -6.20 5.20 -0.91
CA THR A 23 -5.50 5.52 -2.16
C THR A 23 -5.43 4.31 -3.09
N SER A 24 -5.34 3.08 -2.57
CA SER A 24 -5.38 1.87 -3.41
C SER A 24 -6.75 1.64 -4.04
N ARG A 25 -7.85 1.94 -3.32
CA ARG A 25 -9.21 1.86 -3.88
C ARG A 25 -9.40 2.91 -4.98
N TRP A 26 -8.84 4.10 -4.78
CA TRP A 26 -8.79 5.12 -5.82
C TRP A 26 -8.07 4.63 -7.08
N ILE A 27 -6.91 3.97 -6.96
CA ILE A 27 -6.23 3.37 -8.12
C ILE A 27 -7.13 2.35 -8.84
N GLY A 28 -7.88 1.51 -8.12
CA GLY A 28 -8.87 0.62 -8.75
C GLY A 28 -9.99 1.37 -9.49
N GLU A 29 -10.46 2.51 -8.97
CA GLU A 29 -11.42 3.37 -9.67
C GLU A 29 -10.79 4.02 -10.91
N VAL A 30 -9.49 4.35 -10.88
CA VAL A 30 -8.74 4.87 -12.02
C VAL A 30 -8.60 3.82 -13.12
N GLU A 31 -8.25 2.57 -12.78
CA GLU A 31 -8.17 1.44 -13.71
C GLU A 31 -9.48 1.23 -14.49
N ALA A 32 -10.62 1.59 -13.89
CA ALA A 32 -11.92 1.50 -14.55
C ALA A 32 -12.19 2.61 -15.60
N VAL A 33 -11.46 3.74 -15.55
CA VAL A 33 -11.73 4.93 -16.38
C VAL A 33 -10.51 5.47 -17.12
N ARG A 34 -9.32 4.89 -16.94
CA ARG A 34 -8.06 5.23 -17.61
C ARG A 34 -7.28 3.97 -17.95
N ASP A 35 -6.49 4.04 -19.01
CA ASP A 35 -5.57 2.96 -19.37
C ASP A 35 -4.28 3.08 -18.56
N ILE A 36 -4.22 2.33 -17.45
CA ILE A 36 -3.08 2.29 -16.54
C ILE A 36 -2.73 0.84 -16.19
N GLU A 37 -1.45 0.58 -15.93
CA GLU A 37 -0.93 -0.70 -15.47
C GLU A 37 -0.31 -0.53 -14.08
N THR A 38 -0.90 -1.17 -13.07
CA THR A 38 -0.45 -1.07 -11.67
C THR A 38 0.37 -2.27 -11.24
N THR A 39 1.59 -2.00 -10.75
CA THR A 39 2.41 -2.95 -10.00
C THR A 39 2.27 -2.69 -8.50
N TRP A 40 1.86 -3.72 -7.77
CA TRP A 40 1.67 -3.66 -6.31
C TRP A 40 2.91 -4.16 -5.59
N ASN A 41 3.38 -3.40 -4.62
CA ASN A 41 4.60 -3.69 -3.87
C ASN A 41 4.33 -3.56 -2.36
N VAL A 42 4.97 -4.40 -1.56
CA VAL A 42 4.83 -4.35 -0.11
C VAL A 42 5.79 -3.33 0.46
N MET A 43 5.33 -2.53 1.41
CA MET A 43 6.18 -1.77 2.33
C MET A 43 5.70 -2.01 3.76
N SER A 44 6.55 -1.74 4.74
CA SER A 44 6.21 -1.96 6.15
C SER A 44 6.38 -0.69 6.97
N LEU A 45 5.31 -0.32 7.68
CA LEU A 45 5.36 0.71 8.73
C LEU A 45 6.23 0.26 9.90
N SER A 46 6.29 -1.04 10.17
CA SER A 46 7.17 -1.60 11.21
C SER A 46 8.64 -1.45 10.83
N VAL A 47 9.02 -1.73 9.58
CA VAL A 47 10.37 -1.46 9.07
C VAL A 47 10.69 0.03 9.14
N LEU A 48 9.76 0.90 8.71
CA LEU A 48 9.94 2.35 8.74
C LEU A 48 10.26 2.86 10.15
N ASN A 49 9.62 2.27 11.16
CA ASN A 49 9.71 2.67 12.56
C ASN A 49 10.73 1.86 13.38
N ASP A 50 11.41 0.91 12.76
CA ASP A 50 12.39 0.05 13.42
C ASP A 50 13.54 0.89 14.02
N GLY A 51 13.88 0.63 15.28
CA GLY A 51 14.91 1.38 16.01
C GLY A 51 14.59 2.85 16.34
N ARG A 52 13.44 3.40 15.93
CA ARG A 52 13.03 4.78 16.29
C ARG A 52 12.59 4.84 17.76
N ASP A 53 12.74 6.00 18.40
CA ASP A 53 12.16 6.26 19.71
C ASP A 53 10.67 6.62 19.55
N LEU A 54 9.79 5.81 20.14
CA LEU A 54 8.34 5.84 19.91
C LEU A 54 7.60 5.74 21.24
N PRO A 55 6.43 6.40 21.38
CA PRO A 55 5.52 6.15 22.49
C PRO A 55 5.19 4.66 22.62
N ALA A 56 5.07 4.14 23.85
CA ALA A 56 4.93 2.70 24.11
C ALA A 56 3.78 2.05 23.33
N ASP A 57 2.59 2.67 23.33
CA ASP A 57 1.42 2.12 22.62
C ASP A 57 1.65 2.04 21.10
N TYR A 58 2.36 3.02 20.54
CA TYR A 58 2.69 3.02 19.11
C TYR A 58 3.77 1.97 18.79
N ARG A 59 4.76 1.79 19.66
CA ARG A 59 5.75 0.73 19.54
C ARG A 59 5.09 -0.65 19.52
N THR A 60 4.22 -0.95 20.49
CA THR A 60 3.48 -2.22 20.52
C THR A 60 2.70 -2.44 19.22
N MET A 61 2.03 -1.41 18.71
CA MET A 61 1.33 -1.50 17.43
C MET A 61 2.26 -1.81 16.26
N MET A 62 3.47 -1.23 16.23
CA MET A 62 4.47 -1.50 15.18
C MET A 62 5.05 -2.91 15.31
N ASP A 63 5.31 -3.38 16.53
CA ASP A 63 5.81 -4.73 16.79
C ASP A 63 4.77 -5.79 16.36
N ASP A 64 3.48 -5.52 16.55
CA ASP A 64 2.41 -6.41 16.09
C ASP A 64 2.17 -6.34 14.56
N SER A 65 2.59 -5.27 13.89
CA SER A 65 2.28 -5.03 12.47
C SER A 65 3.23 -5.70 11.47
N TRP A 66 4.26 -6.41 11.93
CA TRP A 66 5.14 -7.20 11.05
C TRP A 66 4.40 -8.37 10.38
N GLY A 67 3.47 -9.01 11.10
CA GLY A 67 2.86 -10.26 10.68
C GLY A 67 2.19 -10.21 9.29
N PRO A 68 1.25 -9.29 9.03
CA PRO A 68 0.56 -9.18 7.75
C PRO A 68 1.51 -9.02 6.55
N VAL A 69 2.46 -8.10 6.64
CA VAL A 69 3.41 -7.84 5.54
C VAL A 69 4.38 -8.99 5.31
N ARG A 70 4.81 -9.69 6.37
CA ARG A 70 5.62 -10.91 6.24
C ARG A 70 4.88 -12.02 5.50
N VAL A 71 3.60 -12.22 5.80
CA VAL A 71 2.78 -13.23 5.09
C VAL A 71 2.60 -12.88 3.61
N ILE A 72 2.38 -11.60 3.28
CA ILE A 72 2.29 -11.19 1.87
C ILE A 72 3.61 -11.44 1.13
N ILE A 73 4.75 -11.10 1.74
CA ILE A 73 6.08 -11.38 1.15
C ILE A 73 6.31 -12.88 1.02
N ALA A 74 5.99 -13.68 2.04
CA ALA A 74 6.15 -15.14 1.96
C ALA A 74 5.29 -15.74 0.85
N ALA A 75 4.05 -15.28 0.69
CA ALA A 75 3.18 -15.67 -0.41
C ALA A 75 3.76 -15.27 -1.78
N GLN A 76 4.34 -14.06 -1.89
CA GLN A 76 5.04 -13.63 -3.09
C GLN A 76 6.19 -14.58 -3.45
N GLU A 77 7.06 -14.92 -2.49
CA GLU A 77 8.25 -15.73 -2.74
C GLU A 77 7.90 -17.20 -3.06
N LEU A 78 6.85 -17.74 -2.45
CA LEU A 78 6.48 -19.16 -2.56
C LEU A 78 5.42 -19.45 -3.63
N HIS A 79 4.56 -18.47 -3.93
CA HIS A 79 3.38 -18.66 -4.79
C HIS A 79 3.26 -17.64 -5.93
N GLY A 80 4.06 -16.57 -5.93
CA GLY A 80 4.12 -15.60 -7.01
C GLY A 80 3.53 -14.22 -6.67
N ARG A 81 3.95 -13.21 -7.44
CA ARG A 81 3.59 -11.80 -7.24
C ARG A 81 2.11 -11.52 -7.46
N GLU A 82 1.42 -12.36 -8.22
CA GLU A 82 -0.01 -12.27 -8.48
C GLU A 82 -0.86 -12.32 -7.20
N PHE A 83 -0.33 -12.86 -6.09
CA PHE A 83 -1.03 -12.93 -4.81
C PHE A 83 -0.88 -11.69 -3.93
N ILE A 84 0.02 -10.75 -4.26
CA ILE A 84 0.25 -9.53 -3.46
C ILE A 84 -1.06 -8.74 -3.33
N LYS A 85 -1.69 -8.42 -4.46
CA LYS A 85 -2.92 -7.60 -4.49
C LYS A 85 -4.14 -8.33 -3.91
N PRO A 86 -4.43 -9.60 -4.24
CA PRO A 86 -5.51 -10.36 -3.61
C PRO A 86 -5.38 -10.45 -2.08
N LEU A 87 -4.18 -10.71 -1.56
CA LEU A 87 -3.97 -10.76 -0.11
C LEU A 87 -4.12 -9.38 0.52
N TYR A 88 -3.59 -8.34 -0.12
CA TYR A 88 -3.78 -6.98 0.34
C TYR A 88 -5.27 -6.61 0.43
N ASP A 89 -6.04 -6.90 -0.62
CA ASP A 89 -7.48 -6.65 -0.65
C ASP A 89 -8.19 -7.36 0.49
N ALA A 90 -7.92 -8.65 0.68
CA ALA A 90 -8.57 -9.44 1.71
C ALA A 90 -8.20 -8.99 3.14
N MET A 91 -6.93 -8.64 3.37
CA MET A 91 -6.49 -8.10 4.66
C MET A 91 -7.06 -6.71 4.92
N GLY A 92 -7.01 -5.83 3.92
CA GLY A 92 -7.52 -4.46 4.04
C GLY A 92 -9.03 -4.41 4.28
N GLU A 93 -9.81 -5.32 3.68
CA GLU A 93 -11.24 -5.47 3.97
C GLU A 93 -11.47 -5.76 5.46
N GLN A 94 -10.71 -6.70 6.03
CA GLN A 94 -10.81 -7.02 7.45
C GLN A 94 -10.37 -5.84 8.34
N PHE A 95 -9.23 -5.22 8.04
CA PHE A 95 -8.70 -4.14 8.88
C PHE A 95 -9.55 -2.86 8.83
N HIS A 96 -10.02 -2.49 7.65
CA HIS A 96 -10.57 -1.15 7.41
C HIS A 96 -12.10 -1.15 7.35
N HIS A 97 -12.72 -2.13 6.68
CA HIS A 97 -14.19 -2.20 6.60
C HIS A 97 -14.79 -2.89 7.83
N GLU A 98 -14.27 -4.07 8.18
CA GLU A 98 -14.78 -4.85 9.33
C GLU A 98 -14.20 -4.39 10.68
N GLY A 99 -13.13 -3.58 10.66
CA GLY A 99 -12.47 -3.09 11.87
C GLY A 99 -11.85 -4.20 12.71
N ASN A 100 -11.50 -5.33 12.09
CA ASN A 100 -10.92 -6.48 12.76
C ASN A 100 -9.49 -6.17 13.24
N LYS A 101 -9.27 -6.26 14.55
CA LYS A 101 -7.97 -5.97 15.18
C LYS A 101 -7.14 -7.22 15.44
N ASP A 102 -7.73 -8.41 15.31
CA ASP A 102 -7.05 -9.69 15.49
C ASP A 102 -6.28 -10.03 14.20
N ARG A 103 -4.98 -9.74 14.21
CA ARG A 103 -4.11 -9.92 13.03
C ARG A 103 -4.00 -11.38 12.60
N ALA A 104 -4.04 -12.33 13.54
CA ALA A 104 -3.98 -13.75 13.22
C ALA A 104 -5.26 -14.17 12.49
N ASP A 105 -6.42 -13.72 12.96
CA ASP A 105 -7.70 -13.95 12.29
C ASP A 105 -7.77 -13.25 10.92
N VAL A 106 -7.27 -12.01 10.80
CA VAL A 106 -7.17 -11.30 9.50
C VAL A 106 -6.33 -12.11 8.50
N ILE A 107 -5.15 -12.56 8.90
CA ILE A 107 -4.25 -13.35 8.06
C ILE A 107 -4.92 -14.67 7.64
N ALA A 108 -5.52 -15.38 8.59
CA ALA A 108 -6.19 -16.66 8.31
C ALA A 108 -7.34 -16.51 7.32
N LYS A 109 -8.19 -15.49 7.50
CA LYS A 109 -9.29 -15.17 6.58
C LYS A 109 -8.79 -14.77 5.19
N ALA A 110 -7.72 -13.97 5.11
CA ALA A 110 -7.14 -13.54 3.84
C ALA A 110 -6.51 -14.70 3.05
N LEU A 111 -5.81 -15.60 3.72
CA LEU A 111 -5.26 -16.81 3.08
C LEU A 111 -6.41 -17.71 2.56
N ALA A 112 -7.45 -17.90 3.37
CA ALA A 112 -8.60 -18.69 2.98
C ALA A 112 -9.36 -18.09 1.77
N SER A 113 -9.57 -16.78 1.74
CA SER A 113 -10.31 -16.11 0.65
C SER A 113 -9.54 -16.09 -0.67
N THR A 114 -8.20 -16.12 -0.61
CA THR A 114 -7.31 -16.13 -1.78
C THR A 114 -6.93 -17.53 -2.25
N GLY A 115 -7.38 -18.57 -1.53
CA GLY A 115 -7.08 -19.97 -1.87
C GLY A 115 -5.62 -20.37 -1.59
N LEU A 116 -4.88 -19.57 -0.83
CA LEU A 116 -3.51 -19.87 -0.44
C LEU A 116 -3.45 -20.82 0.76
N PRO A 117 -2.36 -21.60 0.91
CA PRO A 117 -2.20 -22.51 2.04
C PRO A 117 -2.25 -21.78 3.39
N ALA A 118 -3.06 -22.27 4.31
CA ALA A 118 -3.19 -21.71 5.66
C ALA A 118 -1.86 -21.74 6.45
N GLU A 119 -0.95 -22.66 6.11
CA GLU A 119 0.39 -22.77 6.70
C GLU A 119 1.27 -21.53 6.46
N LEU A 120 0.96 -20.70 5.45
CA LEU A 120 1.66 -19.42 5.26
C LEU A 120 1.48 -18.47 6.44
N ALA A 121 0.44 -18.64 7.27
CA ALA A 121 0.23 -17.83 8.47
C ALA A 121 1.42 -17.90 9.44
N ARG A 122 2.19 -19.00 9.45
CA ARG A 122 3.37 -19.17 10.30
C ARG A 122 4.44 -18.10 10.07
N PHE A 123 4.48 -17.52 8.86
CA PHE A 123 5.46 -16.50 8.52
C PHE A 123 5.20 -15.16 9.21
N ALA A 124 4.03 -14.96 9.80
CA ALA A 124 3.75 -13.76 10.59
C ALA A 124 4.75 -13.60 11.75
N ASP A 125 5.13 -14.72 12.37
CA ASP A 125 6.02 -14.80 13.53
C ASP A 125 7.45 -15.22 13.17
N SER A 126 7.83 -15.11 11.88
CA SER A 126 9.14 -15.53 11.38
C SER A 126 9.85 -14.39 10.65
N ASP A 127 11.17 -14.32 10.80
CA ASP A 127 12.05 -13.38 10.10
C ASP A 127 12.61 -13.94 8.78
N GLU A 128 12.19 -15.15 8.36
CA GLU A 128 12.73 -15.89 7.20
C GLU A 128 12.75 -15.06 5.91
N TYR A 129 11.78 -14.16 5.75
CA TYR A 129 11.67 -13.26 4.59
C TYR A 129 11.83 -11.76 4.91
N ASP A 130 12.35 -11.40 6.08
CA ASP A 130 12.52 -10.00 6.46
C ASP A 130 13.49 -9.25 5.54
N SER A 131 14.46 -9.96 4.94
CA SER A 131 15.39 -9.35 4.00
C SER A 131 14.69 -8.89 2.70
N GLN A 132 13.74 -9.67 2.21
CA GLN A 132 12.92 -9.37 1.03
C GLN A 132 11.91 -8.26 1.36
N LEU A 133 11.30 -8.30 2.55
CA LEU A 133 10.42 -7.24 3.02
C LEU A 133 11.15 -5.89 3.10
N ARG A 134 12.35 -5.88 3.71
CA ARG A 134 13.19 -4.67 3.82
C ARG A 134 13.64 -4.18 2.45
N ALA A 135 14.00 -5.08 1.52
CA ALA A 135 14.35 -4.70 0.15
C ALA A 135 13.16 -4.07 -0.60
N SER A 136 11.96 -4.64 -0.47
CA SER A 136 10.73 -4.09 -1.06
C SER A 136 10.36 -2.73 -0.47
N HIS A 137 10.50 -2.58 0.86
CA HIS A 137 10.32 -1.31 1.55
C HIS A 137 11.32 -0.26 1.06
N GLU A 138 12.62 -0.59 1.03
CA GLU A 138 13.70 0.31 0.61
C GLU A 138 13.50 0.79 -0.84
N ALA A 139 13.07 -0.09 -1.74
CA ALA A 139 12.78 0.26 -3.13
C ALA A 139 11.69 1.33 -3.28
N GLY A 140 10.73 1.40 -2.35
CA GLY A 140 9.69 2.43 -2.36
C GLY A 140 10.11 3.70 -1.62
N ILE A 141 10.56 3.58 -0.37
CA ILE A 141 10.83 4.73 0.51
C ILE A 141 12.02 5.57 0.02
N SER A 142 13.03 4.95 -0.60
CA SER A 142 14.20 5.67 -1.15
C SER A 142 13.84 6.65 -2.27
N LEU A 143 12.67 6.49 -2.89
CA LEU A 143 12.20 7.37 -3.97
C LEU A 143 11.58 8.68 -3.46
N VAL A 144 11.17 8.74 -2.19
CA VAL A 144 10.41 9.85 -1.60
C VAL A 144 11.03 10.41 -0.32
N GLY A 145 12.11 9.81 0.16
CA GLY A 145 12.78 10.15 1.42
C GLY A 145 12.25 9.38 2.62
N GLN A 146 12.97 9.41 3.73
CA GLN A 146 12.72 8.59 4.94
C GLN A 146 11.79 9.28 5.98
N ASP A 147 11.42 10.54 5.72
CA ASP A 147 10.59 11.36 6.61
C ASP A 147 9.08 11.23 6.31
N VAL A 148 8.72 10.35 5.38
CA VAL A 148 7.33 10.11 4.97
C VAL A 148 6.89 8.69 5.31
N GLY A 149 5.59 8.40 5.13
CA GLY A 149 5.00 7.09 5.39
C GLY A 149 4.37 6.50 4.13
N THR A 150 3.29 5.75 4.33
CA THR A 150 2.53 5.11 3.25
C THR A 150 1.25 5.92 2.94
N PRO A 151 0.74 5.89 1.70
CA PRO A 151 1.26 5.17 0.52
C PRO A 151 2.37 5.93 -0.21
N VAL A 152 3.20 5.18 -0.95
CA VAL A 152 4.08 5.73 -1.99
C VAL A 152 3.53 5.31 -3.35
N VAL A 153 3.32 6.27 -4.24
CA VAL A 153 2.82 6.04 -5.59
C VAL A 153 3.80 6.62 -6.59
N SER A 154 4.33 5.75 -7.46
CA SER A 154 5.11 6.14 -8.62
C SER A 154 4.21 6.23 -9.84
N VAL A 155 4.26 7.37 -10.53
CA VAL A 155 3.52 7.62 -11.76
C VAL A 155 4.54 7.77 -12.88
N ASN A 156 4.62 6.80 -13.78
CA ASN A 156 5.60 6.74 -14.87
C ASN A 156 7.05 6.92 -14.40
N GLY A 157 7.38 6.39 -13.21
CA GLY A 157 8.73 6.46 -12.62
C GLY A 157 8.98 7.65 -11.70
N THR A 158 8.08 8.64 -11.63
CA THR A 158 8.16 9.73 -10.65
C THR A 158 7.35 9.37 -9.41
N ALA A 159 8.02 9.21 -8.27
CA ALA A 159 7.39 8.81 -7.01
C ALA A 159 6.97 9.98 -6.14
N PHE A 160 5.83 9.82 -5.46
CA PHE A 160 5.30 10.76 -4.50
C PHE A 160 4.87 10.05 -3.21
N PHE A 161 5.00 10.74 -2.08
CA PHE A 161 4.23 10.40 -0.89
C PHE A 161 2.77 10.83 -1.11
N GLY A 162 1.88 9.84 -1.23
CA GLY A 162 0.48 10.08 -1.59
C GLY A 162 0.16 9.85 -3.09
N PRO A 163 -1.00 10.32 -3.57
CA PRO A 163 -1.87 11.29 -2.90
C PRO A 163 -2.48 10.72 -1.61
N VAL A 164 -2.43 11.53 -0.55
CA VAL A 164 -3.03 11.20 0.75
C VAL A 164 -4.51 11.56 0.69
N LEU A 165 -5.37 10.55 0.57
CA LEU A 165 -6.81 10.70 0.43
C LEU A 165 -7.54 10.21 1.70
N THR A 166 -8.64 10.87 2.05
CA THR A 166 -9.52 10.46 3.16
C THR A 166 -10.85 9.88 2.68
N ARG A 167 -11.16 10.00 1.39
CA ARG A 167 -12.33 9.40 0.71
C ARG A 167 -11.86 8.78 -0.59
N ILE A 168 -12.59 7.77 -1.05
CA ILE A 168 -12.32 7.10 -2.32
C ILE A 168 -13.03 7.92 -3.41
N PRO A 169 -12.31 8.66 -4.27
CA PRO A 169 -12.92 9.29 -5.44
C PRO A 169 -13.43 8.20 -6.38
N ARG A 170 -14.60 8.38 -6.98
CA ARG A 170 -15.25 7.35 -7.80
C ARG A 170 -15.44 7.78 -9.26
N GLY A 171 -15.41 6.81 -10.16
CA GLY A 171 -15.60 7.01 -11.60
C GLY A 171 -14.73 8.12 -12.18
N GLU A 172 -15.33 9.02 -12.97
CA GLU A 172 -14.57 10.07 -13.66
C GLU A 172 -13.92 11.09 -12.71
N GLU A 173 -14.35 11.19 -11.45
CA GLU A 173 -13.61 11.98 -10.46
C GLU A 173 -12.25 11.34 -10.13
N ALA A 174 -12.19 10.01 -10.01
CA ALA A 174 -10.93 9.29 -9.84
C ALA A 174 -9.98 9.56 -11.02
N GLY A 175 -10.50 9.48 -12.25
CA GLY A 175 -9.76 9.77 -13.47
C GLY A 175 -9.20 11.20 -13.53
N ARG A 176 -9.99 12.20 -13.13
CA ARG A 176 -9.50 13.60 -13.11
C ARG A 176 -8.36 13.82 -12.12
N ILE A 177 -8.42 13.19 -10.94
CA ILE A 177 -7.34 13.25 -9.95
C ILE A 177 -6.10 12.54 -10.49
N TRP A 178 -6.28 11.44 -11.22
CA TRP A 178 -5.18 10.74 -11.89
C TRP A 178 -4.50 11.60 -12.95
N ASP A 179 -5.27 12.22 -13.85
CA ASP A 179 -4.73 13.07 -14.91
C ASP A 179 -3.91 14.25 -14.36
N ALA A 180 -4.38 14.83 -13.25
CA ALA A 180 -3.63 15.86 -12.51
C ALA A 180 -2.33 15.29 -11.93
N SER A 181 -2.37 14.08 -11.37
CA SER A 181 -1.18 13.39 -10.83
C SER A 181 -0.14 13.11 -11.92
N VAL A 182 -0.57 12.64 -13.10
CA VAL A 182 0.31 12.45 -14.28
C VAL A 182 0.93 13.78 -14.73
N THR A 183 0.14 14.85 -14.75
CA THR A 183 0.63 16.18 -15.14
C THR A 183 1.72 16.67 -14.18
N LEU A 184 1.51 16.52 -12.87
CA LEU A 184 2.48 16.90 -11.83
C LEU A 184 3.73 16.01 -11.90
N ALA A 185 3.55 14.69 -12.09
CA ALA A 185 4.63 13.72 -12.26
C ALA A 185 5.54 14.01 -13.45
N GLY A 186 4.96 14.57 -14.53
CA GLY A 186 5.69 14.94 -15.74
C GLY A 186 6.50 16.24 -15.65
N PHE A 187 6.34 17.03 -14.58
CA PHE A 187 7.11 18.26 -14.39
C PHE A 187 8.23 18.06 -13.34
N PRO A 188 9.49 17.89 -13.76
CA PRO A 188 10.59 17.46 -12.87
C PRO A 188 10.99 18.49 -11.80
N TYR A 189 10.39 19.69 -11.83
CA TYR A 189 10.62 20.75 -10.86
C TYR A 189 9.45 20.95 -9.89
N PHE A 190 8.41 20.10 -9.95
CA PHE A 190 7.35 20.02 -8.94
C PHE A 190 7.78 19.08 -7.82
N PHE A 191 7.68 19.53 -6.57
CA PHE A 191 8.12 18.75 -5.40
C PHE A 191 7.02 18.51 -4.38
N GLU A 192 6.17 19.50 -4.08
CA GLU A 192 5.15 19.34 -3.05
C GLU A 192 3.93 20.24 -3.31
N LEU A 193 2.74 19.69 -3.09
CA LEU A 193 1.51 20.44 -2.89
C LEU A 193 0.78 19.83 -1.70
N LYS A 194 0.60 20.61 -0.64
CA LYS A 194 0.04 20.14 0.62
C LYS A 194 -0.90 21.16 1.24
N ARG A 195 -1.96 20.63 1.84
CA ARG A 195 -2.82 21.37 2.79
C ARG A 195 -2.88 20.60 4.11
N SER A 196 -3.20 21.29 5.19
CA SER A 196 -3.42 20.64 6.49
C SER A 196 -4.54 19.61 6.38
N ARG A 197 -4.26 18.38 6.81
CA ARG A 197 -5.28 17.33 6.92
C ARG A 197 -6.16 17.61 8.13
N THR A 198 -7.48 17.58 7.93
CA THR A 198 -8.48 17.90 8.96
C THR A 198 -9.49 16.78 9.20
N GLU A 199 -9.31 15.63 8.53
CA GLU A 199 -10.22 14.49 8.58
C GLU A 199 -9.44 13.17 8.56
N ASP A 200 -10.08 12.13 9.09
CA ASP A 200 -9.61 10.75 8.99
C ASP A 200 -10.20 10.03 7.75
N PRO A 201 -9.55 8.94 7.29
CA PRO A 201 -10.07 8.07 6.25
C PRO A 201 -11.48 7.56 6.55
N ALA A 202 -12.34 7.55 5.54
CA ALA A 202 -13.59 6.82 5.53
C ALA A 202 -13.61 5.90 4.31
N PHE A 203 -14.10 4.69 4.51
CA PHE A 203 -13.92 3.59 3.56
C PHE A 203 -15.18 3.33 2.70
N GLY A 204 -16.28 4.03 2.96
CA GLY A 204 -17.55 3.93 2.20
C GLY A 204 -17.56 4.68 0.88
#